data_AF-A0A5S9R7W3-F1
#
_entry.id   AF-A0A5S9R7W3-F1
#
_cell.length_a   1.000
_cell.length_b   1.000
_cell.length_c   1.000
_cell.angle_alpha   90.00
_cell.angle_beta   90.00
_cell.angle_gamma   90.00
#
_symmetry.space_group_name_H-M   'P 1'
#
loop_
_entity.id
_entity.type
_entity.pdbx_description
1 polymer ?
#
loop_
_entity_poly.entity_id
_entity_poly.type
_entity_poly.pdbx_seq_one_letter_code
_entity_poly.pdbx_strand_id
1 'polypeptide(L)'
;MTYPPPPPPGPPNWAPPPGPPPPGWGPPPGPPSGGGGKTPLILLVSAAVVIFVALAGVGVWWLLQSDDSASGPTAAPRTSTPSQTGSPEPTRRTRTTTAPPPRAESFDAQLMGLLSAGHDSSNCEPISPPAGTSIATVDCAQATTPGGPRSTRYSLFADQATLDAAFNEAVLLNTENLECPGSGVESPTTWNYTETPDQVAGQIACGTYNDRADVVWTNDAGLLLADAQGPDLEELHTWWLRYG
;
A
#
# COMPACT_ATOMS: atom_id res chain seq x y z
N MET A 1 28.12 -47.07 59.04
CA MET A 1 27.42 -46.00 58.31
C MET A 1 28.18 -45.80 57.02
N THR A 2 27.64 -46.30 55.91
CA THR A 2 28.33 -46.34 54.61
C THR A 2 27.71 -45.27 53.74
N TYR A 3 28.51 -44.28 53.32
CA TYR A 3 28.05 -43.19 52.47
C TYR A 3 27.87 -43.67 51.02
N PRO A 4 26.84 -43.19 50.29
CA PRO A 4 26.68 -43.50 48.87
C PRO A 4 27.77 -42.80 48.04
N PRO A 5 28.21 -43.42 46.93
CA PRO A 5 29.19 -42.83 46.04
C PRO A 5 28.64 -41.59 45.30
N PRO A 6 29.49 -40.63 44.94
CA PRO A 6 29.07 -39.43 44.22
C PRO A 6 28.59 -39.74 42.79
N PRO A 7 27.67 -38.93 42.24
CA PRO A 7 27.18 -39.09 40.88
C PRO A 7 28.27 -38.79 39.84
N PRO A 8 28.18 -39.38 38.63
CA PRO A 8 29.12 -39.12 37.54
C PRO A 8 29.01 -37.67 37.02
N PRO A 9 30.11 -37.10 36.49
CA PRO A 9 30.10 -35.77 35.89
C PRO A 9 29.17 -35.71 34.67
N GLY A 10 28.38 -34.64 34.58
CA GLY A 10 27.49 -34.37 33.46
C GLY A 10 28.24 -34.06 32.15
N PRO A 11 27.57 -34.16 30.99
CA PRO A 11 28.19 -33.88 29.70
C PRO A 11 28.61 -32.39 29.56
N PRO A 12 29.66 -32.09 28.79
CA PRO A 12 30.11 -30.73 28.56
C PRO A 12 29.03 -29.91 27.83
N ASN A 13 28.76 -28.72 28.35
CA ASN A 13 27.82 -27.75 27.78
C ASN A 13 28.47 -27.11 26.53
N TRP A 14 28.17 -27.64 25.35
CA TRP A 14 28.57 -27.01 24.08
C TRP A 14 27.57 -25.90 23.76
N ALA A 15 28.01 -24.65 23.88
CA ALA A 15 27.29 -23.53 23.25
C ALA A 15 27.39 -23.68 21.73
N PRO A 16 26.27 -23.57 20.97
CA PRO A 16 26.34 -23.53 19.52
C PRO A 16 27.11 -22.28 19.06
N PRO A 17 27.85 -22.35 17.94
CA PRO A 17 28.53 -21.19 17.40
C PRO A 17 27.51 -20.08 17.06
N PRO A 18 27.89 -18.79 17.15
CA PRO A 18 27.03 -17.69 16.71
C PRO A 18 26.59 -17.95 15.27
N GLY A 19 25.28 -17.86 15.02
CA GLY A 19 24.74 -17.94 13.67
C GLY A 19 25.29 -16.81 12.79
N PRO A 20 25.26 -16.97 11.45
CA PRO A 20 25.56 -15.87 10.55
C PRO A 20 24.63 -14.68 10.87
N PRO A 21 25.11 -13.43 10.77
CA PRO A 21 24.24 -12.28 10.94
C PRO A 21 23.06 -12.38 9.96
N PRO A 22 21.85 -11.97 10.37
CA PRO A 22 20.73 -11.88 9.45
C PRO A 22 21.13 -10.98 8.27
N PRO A 23 20.62 -11.21 7.04
CA PRO A 23 20.85 -10.33 5.90
C PRO A 23 20.25 -8.95 6.20
N GLY A 24 21.06 -8.09 6.80
CA GLY A 24 20.68 -6.78 7.29
C GLY A 24 20.97 -5.70 6.25
N TRP A 25 19.94 -4.92 5.96
CA TRP A 25 19.95 -3.48 5.73
C TRP A 25 21.35 -2.85 5.68
N GLY A 26 21.71 -2.34 4.50
CA GLY A 26 22.83 -1.40 4.41
C GLY A 26 22.52 -0.19 5.29
N PRO A 27 23.51 0.35 6.03
CA PRO A 27 23.29 1.55 6.82
C PRO A 27 22.84 2.71 5.91
N PRO A 28 21.93 3.59 6.37
CA PRO A 28 21.52 4.74 5.58
C PRO A 28 22.74 5.63 5.25
N PRO A 29 22.75 6.32 4.09
CA PRO A 29 23.78 7.29 3.78
C PRO A 29 23.82 8.36 4.87
N GLY A 30 24.96 8.49 5.56
CA GLY A 30 25.16 9.55 6.52
C GLY A 30 25.02 10.92 5.86
N PRO A 31 24.51 11.95 6.56
CA PRO A 31 24.43 13.30 6.02
C PRO A 31 25.85 13.80 5.65
N PRO A 32 26.00 14.60 4.59
CA PRO A 32 27.30 15.14 4.22
C PRO A 32 27.85 15.96 5.39
N SER A 33 29.06 15.59 5.83
CA SER A 33 29.84 16.29 6.85
C SER A 33 30.26 17.66 6.31
N GLY A 34 29.33 18.61 6.36
CA GLY A 34 29.57 20.03 6.09
C GLY A 34 30.47 20.62 7.16
N GLY A 35 31.71 20.92 6.77
CA GLY A 35 32.73 21.51 7.62
C GLY A 35 32.25 22.75 8.37
N GLY A 36 32.56 22.77 9.67
CA GLY A 36 32.21 23.85 10.58
C GLY A 36 32.80 25.19 10.18
N GLY A 37 31.92 26.17 9.96
CA GLY A 37 32.22 27.58 9.70
C GLY A 37 31.18 28.49 10.34
N LYS A 38 31.38 28.78 11.62
CA LYS A 38 30.85 29.87 12.46
C LYS A 38 30.42 31.19 11.77
N THR A 39 29.12 31.55 11.84
CA THR A 39 28.61 32.91 12.17
C THR A 39 27.08 32.90 12.47
N PRO A 40 26.55 33.78 13.34
CA PRO A 40 25.13 33.79 13.73
C PRO A 40 24.27 34.85 13.00
N LEU A 41 22.96 34.58 12.99
CA LEU A 41 21.79 35.47 12.82
C LEU A 41 21.59 36.15 11.44
N ILE A 42 20.40 35.95 10.84
CA ILE A 42 19.44 36.97 10.33
C ILE A 42 18.56 36.45 9.16
N LEU A 43 17.23 36.50 9.39
CA LEU A 43 16.07 36.73 8.49
C LEU A 43 15.60 35.67 7.46
N LEU A 44 14.39 35.15 7.77
CA LEU A 44 13.14 35.23 7.01
C LEU A 44 13.16 35.47 5.48
N VAL A 45 12.20 34.77 4.84
CA VAL A 45 11.51 35.00 3.55
C VAL A 45 11.89 34.03 2.42
N SER A 46 10.99 33.08 2.14
CA SER A 46 10.57 32.74 0.75
C SER A 46 9.36 31.80 0.76
N ALA A 47 8.18 32.38 0.98
CA ALA A 47 6.95 31.87 0.38
C ALA A 47 6.64 32.76 -0.82
N ALA A 48 6.83 32.27 -2.06
CA ALA A 48 6.18 32.80 -3.27
C ALA A 48 6.73 32.14 -4.56
N VAL A 49 6.42 30.86 -4.84
CA VAL A 49 6.42 30.34 -6.24
C VAL A 49 5.29 29.33 -6.52
N VAL A 50 4.74 28.63 -5.52
CA VAL A 50 3.81 27.51 -5.79
C VAL A 50 2.36 27.94 -6.10
N ILE A 51 1.97 29.20 -5.85
CA ILE A 51 0.57 29.64 -5.99
C ILE A 51 0.19 30.05 -7.44
N PHE A 52 1.14 30.17 -8.38
CA PHE A 52 0.82 30.61 -9.75
C PHE A 52 0.60 29.51 -10.79
N VAL A 53 0.81 28.23 -10.45
CA VAL A 53 0.61 27.10 -11.39
C VAL A 53 -0.78 26.47 -11.27
N ALA A 54 -1.53 26.76 -10.19
CA ALA A 54 -2.81 26.12 -9.90
C ALA A 54 -4.06 26.76 -10.56
N LEU A 55 -3.94 27.89 -11.28
CA LEU A 55 -5.11 28.60 -11.84
C LEU A 55 -5.23 28.58 -13.38
N ALA A 56 -4.32 27.90 -14.10
CA ALA A 56 -4.40 27.82 -15.58
C ALA A 56 -4.93 26.48 -16.11
N GLY A 57 -4.94 25.40 -15.31
CA GLY A 57 -5.26 24.05 -15.78
C GLY A 57 -6.74 23.63 -15.70
N VAL A 58 -7.53 24.22 -14.79
CA VAL A 58 -8.89 23.73 -14.48
C VAL A 58 -9.99 24.43 -15.31
N GLY A 59 -9.71 25.61 -15.88
CA GLY A 59 -10.72 26.38 -16.63
C GLY A 59 -10.98 25.88 -18.06
N VAL A 60 -10.05 25.15 -18.68
CA VAL A 60 -10.15 24.80 -20.11
C VAL A 60 -10.91 23.49 -20.34
N TRP A 61 -10.96 22.59 -19.36
CA TRP A 61 -11.62 21.29 -19.52
C TRP A 61 -13.13 21.32 -19.24
N TRP A 62 -13.64 22.36 -18.59
CA TRP A 62 -15.07 22.49 -18.26
C TRP A 62 -15.88 23.36 -19.25
N LEU A 63 -15.23 23.95 -20.26
CA LEU A 63 -15.86 24.85 -21.25
C LEU A 63 -16.10 24.20 -22.64
N LEU A 64 -15.81 22.91 -22.81
CA LEU A 64 -16.00 22.17 -24.07
C LEU A 64 -17.15 21.16 -24.03
N GLN A 65 -18.01 21.21 -23.00
CA GLN A 65 -19.11 20.26 -22.80
C GLN A 65 -20.48 20.93 -22.64
N SER A 66 -20.92 21.68 -23.65
CA SER A 66 -22.31 22.12 -23.88
C SER A 66 -22.38 22.54 -25.36
N ASP A 67 -23.35 22.28 -26.23
CA ASP A 67 -24.66 21.62 -26.22
C ASP A 67 -24.89 21.23 -27.70
N ASP A 68 -25.58 20.12 -27.99
CA ASP A 68 -26.26 19.97 -29.29
C ASP A 68 -27.59 19.22 -29.10
N SER A 69 -28.60 19.98 -28.67
CA SER A 69 -30.01 19.64 -28.86
C SER A 69 -30.59 20.59 -29.89
N ALA A 70 -30.66 20.17 -31.15
CA ALA A 70 -31.33 20.92 -32.20
C ALA A 70 -32.71 20.31 -32.51
N SER A 71 -33.77 21.03 -32.14
CA SER A 71 -35.11 20.89 -32.70
C SER A 71 -35.19 21.58 -34.07
N GLY A 72 -35.97 21.03 -35.01
CA GLY A 72 -36.23 21.61 -36.36
C GLY A 72 -37.01 22.96 -36.33
N PRO A 73 -37.43 23.57 -37.48
CA PRO A 73 -38.41 22.91 -38.36
C PRO A 73 -38.50 23.37 -39.87
N THR A 74 -39.40 22.69 -40.62
CA THR A 74 -40.33 23.17 -41.71
C THR A 74 -39.91 23.37 -43.20
N ALA A 75 -40.56 22.51 -44.02
CA ALA A 75 -41.20 22.67 -45.35
C ALA A 75 -40.45 22.86 -46.70
N ALA A 76 -40.92 22.04 -47.65
CA ALA A 76 -40.64 21.86 -49.09
C ALA A 76 -41.34 22.95 -49.98
N PRO A 77 -41.48 22.87 -51.34
CA PRO A 77 -41.16 21.78 -52.29
C PRO A 77 -40.61 22.20 -53.70
N ARG A 78 -40.27 21.18 -54.53
CA ARG A 78 -40.38 21.06 -56.02
C ARG A 78 -39.35 20.01 -56.54
N THR A 79 -39.44 19.27 -57.65
CA THR A 79 -40.47 18.62 -58.47
C THR A 79 -39.71 17.70 -59.47
N SER A 80 -40.13 16.44 -59.61
CA SER A 80 -39.97 15.41 -60.70
C SER A 80 -38.59 15.03 -61.30
N THR A 81 -38.07 13.78 -61.21
CA THR A 81 -38.28 12.49 -61.99
C THR A 81 -37.35 12.36 -63.24
N PRO A 82 -36.90 11.17 -63.77
CA PRO A 82 -36.75 9.78 -63.26
C PRO A 82 -35.36 9.09 -63.49
N SER A 83 -35.25 7.86 -62.94
CA SER A 83 -34.52 6.65 -63.42
C SER A 83 -33.00 6.61 -63.54
N GLN A 84 -32.38 5.71 -62.76
CA GLN A 84 -31.78 4.49 -63.34
C GLN A 84 -31.46 3.41 -62.29
N THR A 85 -31.76 2.19 -62.71
CA THR A 85 -31.49 0.85 -62.21
C THR A 85 -30.07 0.63 -61.70
N GLY A 86 -29.95 -0.05 -60.56
CA GLY A 86 -28.68 -0.61 -60.07
C GLY A 86 -28.88 -1.31 -58.73
N SER A 87 -29.20 -2.61 -58.77
CA SER A 87 -29.28 -3.49 -57.61
C SER A 87 -27.87 -3.82 -57.10
N PRO A 88 -27.61 -3.73 -55.77
CA PRO A 88 -26.56 -4.51 -55.15
C PRO A 88 -27.17 -5.51 -54.15
N GLU A 89 -26.87 -6.78 -54.39
CA GLU A 89 -26.57 -7.86 -53.44
C GLU A 89 -26.97 -7.66 -51.95
N PRO A 90 -27.69 -8.59 -51.31
CA PRO A 90 -27.89 -8.54 -49.86
C PRO A 90 -26.61 -8.95 -49.13
N THR A 91 -25.80 -7.98 -48.72
CA THR A 91 -24.65 -8.23 -47.84
C THR A 91 -25.15 -8.76 -46.50
N ARG A 92 -24.95 -10.05 -46.28
CA ARG A 92 -25.17 -10.74 -45.01
C ARG A 92 -24.34 -10.06 -43.92
N ARG A 93 -24.98 -9.23 -43.09
CA ARG A 93 -24.37 -8.67 -41.86
C ARG A 93 -24.01 -9.82 -40.93
N THR A 94 -22.72 -10.14 -40.85
CA THR A 94 -22.17 -10.91 -39.74
C THR A 94 -22.45 -10.09 -38.48
N ARG A 95 -23.31 -10.61 -37.59
CA ARG A 95 -23.52 -10.04 -36.26
C ARG A 95 -22.21 -10.21 -35.50
N THR A 96 -21.38 -9.17 -35.49
CA THR A 96 -20.27 -9.07 -34.55
C THR A 96 -20.88 -9.08 -33.15
N THR A 97 -20.73 -10.21 -32.45
CA THR A 97 -21.04 -10.25 -31.03
C THR A 97 -19.97 -9.41 -30.37
N THR A 98 -20.32 -8.18 -29.98
CA THR A 98 -19.44 -7.35 -29.16
C THR A 98 -19.28 -8.08 -27.83
N ALA A 99 -18.09 -8.64 -27.58
CA ALA A 99 -17.75 -9.14 -26.27
C ALA A 99 -17.94 -8.00 -25.25
N PRO A 100 -18.52 -8.27 -24.06
CA PRO A 100 -18.64 -7.25 -23.03
C PRO A 100 -17.26 -6.64 -22.75
N PRO A 101 -17.16 -5.31 -22.54
CA PRO A 101 -15.90 -4.70 -22.11
C PRO A 101 -15.42 -5.39 -20.82
N PRO A 102 -14.10 -5.51 -20.60
CA PRO A 102 -13.57 -6.06 -19.36
C PRO A 102 -14.18 -5.28 -18.19
N ARG A 103 -14.75 -6.02 -17.23
CA ARG A 103 -15.35 -5.43 -16.03
C ARG A 103 -14.23 -4.72 -15.29
N ALA A 104 -14.39 -3.42 -15.01
CA ALA A 104 -13.52 -2.74 -14.06
C ALA A 104 -13.54 -3.55 -12.76
N GLU A 105 -12.37 -3.97 -12.28
CA GLU A 105 -12.25 -4.71 -11.03
C GLU A 105 -12.75 -3.83 -9.87
N SER A 106 -13.44 -4.43 -8.90
CA SER A 106 -13.85 -3.70 -7.70
C SER A 106 -12.62 -3.40 -6.84
N PHE A 107 -12.69 -2.35 -6.02
CA PHE A 107 -11.61 -2.04 -5.06
C PHE A 107 -11.35 -3.21 -4.09
N ASP A 108 -12.38 -3.98 -3.72
CA ASP A 108 -12.19 -5.21 -2.94
C ASP A 108 -11.36 -6.25 -3.71
N ALA A 109 -11.61 -6.45 -5.00
CA ALA A 109 -10.83 -7.39 -5.80
C ALA A 109 -9.38 -6.92 -5.98
N GLN A 110 -9.18 -5.61 -6.16
CA GLN A 110 -7.84 -5.00 -6.18
C GLN A 110 -7.12 -5.22 -4.85
N LEU A 111 -7.76 -4.94 -3.72
CA LEU A 111 -7.19 -5.11 -2.39
C LEU A 111 -6.86 -6.59 -2.09
N MET A 112 -7.75 -7.52 -2.45
CA MET A 112 -7.48 -8.96 -2.32
C MET A 112 -6.25 -9.41 -3.12
N GLY A 113 -5.90 -8.72 -4.21
CA GLY A 113 -4.69 -8.97 -4.99
C GLY A 113 -3.40 -8.41 -4.39
N LEU A 114 -3.50 -7.56 -3.36
CA LEU A 114 -2.38 -6.90 -2.68
C LEU A 114 -2.04 -7.52 -1.32
N LEU A 115 -2.81 -8.52 -0.87
CA LEU A 115 -2.59 -9.14 0.44
C LEU A 115 -1.22 -9.84 0.49
N SER A 116 -0.56 -9.74 1.64
CA SER A 116 0.69 -10.48 1.91
C SER A 116 0.46 -11.99 1.82
N ALA A 117 1.51 -12.74 1.46
CA ALA A 117 1.42 -14.19 1.40
C ALA A 117 0.97 -14.80 2.74
N GLY A 118 0.10 -15.80 2.67
CA GLY A 118 -0.55 -16.38 3.84
C GLY A 118 -1.95 -15.83 4.12
N HIS A 119 -2.34 -14.76 3.42
CA HIS A 119 -3.68 -14.19 3.42
C HIS A 119 -4.34 -14.36 2.05
N ASP A 120 -5.54 -14.93 2.02
CA ASP A 120 -6.34 -15.11 0.82
C ASP A 120 -7.84 -15.23 1.18
N SER A 121 -8.69 -15.50 0.19
CA SER A 121 -10.15 -15.62 0.40
C SER A 121 -10.59 -16.68 1.41
N SER A 122 -9.71 -17.60 1.82
CA SER A 122 -10.01 -18.62 2.83
C SER A 122 -9.93 -18.11 4.28
N ASN A 123 -9.18 -17.03 4.53
CA ASN A 123 -8.99 -16.45 5.85
C ASN A 123 -9.19 -14.92 5.90
N CYS A 124 -9.59 -14.29 4.81
CA CYS A 124 -9.83 -12.86 4.70
C CYS A 124 -11.22 -12.53 4.17
N GLU A 125 -11.85 -11.51 4.75
CA GLU A 125 -13.20 -11.05 4.38
C GLU A 125 -13.22 -9.54 4.13
N PRO A 126 -13.78 -9.06 3.01
CA PRO A 126 -14.03 -7.64 2.79
C PRO A 126 -14.97 -7.04 3.83
N ILE A 127 -14.68 -5.83 4.29
CA ILE A 127 -15.45 -5.11 5.29
C ILE A 127 -16.26 -3.98 4.63
N SER A 128 -17.56 -3.94 4.93
CA SER A 128 -18.48 -2.92 4.40
C SER A 128 -19.29 -2.26 5.53
N PRO A 129 -19.24 -0.92 5.69
CA PRO A 129 -18.43 0.02 4.89
C PRO A 129 -16.92 -0.14 5.18
N PRO A 130 -16.03 0.25 4.24
CA PRO A 130 -14.60 0.31 4.50
C PRO A 130 -14.27 1.15 5.74
N ALA A 131 -13.15 0.84 6.39
CA ALA A 131 -12.73 1.50 7.61
C ALA A 131 -12.19 2.91 7.34
N GLY A 132 -12.61 3.88 8.16
CA GLY A 132 -12.09 5.25 8.10
C GLY A 132 -12.29 5.90 6.73
N THR A 133 -11.20 6.38 6.13
CA THR A 133 -11.15 7.03 4.81
C THR A 133 -10.72 6.10 3.69
N SER A 134 -10.54 4.80 3.96
CA SER A 134 -10.18 3.81 2.94
C SER A 134 -11.32 3.60 1.94
N ILE A 135 -10.97 3.18 0.73
CA ILE A 135 -11.91 2.86 -0.35
C ILE A 135 -12.24 1.36 -0.42
N ALA A 136 -11.43 0.53 0.24
CA ALA A 136 -11.71 -0.87 0.51
C ALA A 136 -10.96 -1.29 1.79
N THR A 137 -11.53 -2.25 2.52
CA THR A 137 -10.91 -2.84 3.70
C THR A 137 -11.14 -4.34 3.68
N VAL A 138 -10.14 -5.12 4.08
CA VAL A 138 -10.22 -6.56 4.27
C VAL A 138 -9.65 -6.89 5.65
N ASP A 139 -10.40 -7.65 6.43
CA ASP A 139 -9.91 -8.22 7.69
C ASP A 139 -9.55 -9.69 7.47
N CYS A 140 -8.33 -10.03 7.85
CA CYS A 140 -7.80 -11.37 7.81
C CYS A 140 -7.65 -11.95 9.22
N ALA A 141 -8.04 -13.21 9.37
CA ALA A 141 -7.66 -14.04 10.50
C ALA A 141 -6.21 -14.52 10.35
N GLN A 142 -5.83 -15.54 11.13
CA GLN A 142 -4.49 -16.12 11.14
C GLN A 142 -3.94 -16.38 9.73
N ALA A 143 -2.76 -15.82 9.45
CA ALA A 143 -2.00 -16.12 8.24
C ALA A 143 -1.61 -17.61 8.19
N THR A 144 -1.67 -18.22 7.01
CA THR A 144 -1.33 -19.64 6.81
C THR A 144 0.18 -19.91 6.72
N THR A 145 0.97 -18.84 6.59
CA THR A 145 2.44 -18.88 6.62
C THR A 145 2.98 -19.06 8.05
N PRO A 146 4.07 -19.81 8.24
CA PRO A 146 4.73 -19.92 9.54
C PRO A 146 5.13 -18.55 10.12
N GLY A 147 4.86 -18.36 11.41
CA GLY A 147 5.14 -17.10 12.13
C GLY A 147 4.30 -15.91 11.69
N GLY A 148 3.28 -16.12 10.86
CA GLY A 148 2.42 -15.04 10.41
C GLY A 148 1.45 -14.53 11.48
N PRO A 149 0.88 -13.35 11.25
CA PRO A 149 0.03 -12.66 12.21
C PRO A 149 -1.21 -13.45 12.58
N ARG A 150 -1.73 -13.18 13.79
CA ARG A 150 -3.02 -13.68 14.27
C ARG A 150 -4.20 -12.99 13.61
N SER A 151 -4.00 -11.75 13.22
CA SER A 151 -4.96 -10.94 12.48
C SER A 151 -4.22 -9.88 11.66
N THR A 152 -4.78 -9.52 10.51
CA THR A 152 -4.28 -8.39 9.74
C THR A 152 -5.43 -7.64 9.10
N ARG A 153 -5.45 -6.32 9.25
CA ARG A 153 -6.33 -5.45 8.49
C ARG A 153 -5.56 -4.84 7.34
N TYR A 154 -6.06 -5.04 6.14
CA TYR A 154 -5.58 -4.37 4.93
C TYR A 154 -6.57 -3.30 4.51
N SER A 155 -6.08 -2.13 4.14
CA SER A 155 -6.90 -1.01 3.68
C SER A 155 -6.30 -0.37 2.44
N LEU A 156 -7.14 -0.17 1.42
CA LEU A 156 -6.77 0.49 0.18
C LEU A 156 -7.19 1.96 0.22
N PHE A 157 -6.35 2.85 -0.29
CA PHE A 157 -6.61 4.29 -0.31
C PHE A 157 -6.68 4.83 -1.73
N ALA A 158 -7.38 5.97 -1.89
CA ALA A 158 -7.53 6.62 -3.18
C ALA A 158 -6.26 7.36 -3.62
N ASP A 159 -5.46 7.84 -2.66
CA ASP A 159 -4.26 8.62 -2.89
C ASP A 159 -3.27 8.53 -1.71
N GLN A 160 -2.04 8.99 -1.93
CA GLN A 160 -0.97 8.95 -0.93
C GLN A 160 -1.29 9.79 0.31
N ALA A 161 -1.95 10.94 0.16
CA ALA A 161 -2.22 11.83 1.29
C ALA A 161 -3.18 11.19 2.30
N THR A 162 -4.18 10.45 1.81
CA THR A 162 -5.12 9.69 2.65
C THR A 162 -4.47 8.45 3.27
N LEU A 163 -3.54 7.79 2.55
CA LEU A 163 -2.73 6.70 3.10
C LEU A 163 -1.82 7.18 4.24
N ASP A 164 -1.05 8.25 4.03
CA ASP A 164 -0.14 8.81 5.03
C ASP A 164 -0.90 9.23 6.29
N ALA A 165 -2.05 9.87 6.12
CA ALA A 165 -2.91 10.24 7.25
C ALA A 165 -3.38 9.01 8.04
N ALA A 166 -3.83 7.96 7.34
CA ALA A 166 -4.28 6.73 7.98
C ALA A 166 -3.14 5.97 8.70
N PHE A 167 -1.94 5.94 8.11
CA PHE A 167 -0.76 5.38 8.76
C PHE A 167 -0.45 6.13 10.07
N ASN A 168 -0.41 7.47 10.04
CA ASN A 168 -0.15 8.26 11.23
C ASN A 168 -1.21 8.01 12.33
N GLU A 169 -2.49 7.91 11.97
CA GLU A 169 -3.54 7.57 12.92
C GLU A 169 -3.35 6.17 13.51
N ALA A 170 -3.03 5.16 12.69
CA ALA A 170 -2.76 3.80 13.17
C ALA A 170 -1.59 3.74 14.16
N VAL A 171 -0.51 4.47 13.88
CA VAL A 171 0.65 4.57 14.79
C VAL A 171 0.28 5.23 16.13
N LEU A 172 -0.64 6.20 16.14
CA LEU A 172 -1.12 6.83 17.36
C LEU A 172 -2.01 5.91 18.22
N LEU A 173 -2.58 4.85 17.63
CA LEU A 173 -3.38 3.87 18.36
C LEU A 173 -2.52 2.88 19.14
N ASN A 174 -1.23 2.73 18.78
CA ASN A 174 -0.31 1.92 19.56
C ASN A 174 -0.17 2.49 20.98
N THR A 175 -0.27 1.61 21.96
CA THR A 175 -0.05 1.94 23.38
C THR A 175 1.40 2.30 23.62
N GLU A 176 2.31 1.65 22.89
CA GLU A 176 3.74 1.95 22.89
C GLU A 176 4.29 1.75 21.47
N ASN A 177 5.09 2.71 21.01
CA ASN A 177 5.90 2.56 19.80
C ASN A 177 7.25 1.98 20.19
N LEU A 178 7.71 0.99 19.42
CA LEU A 178 8.93 0.24 19.66
C LEU A 178 9.84 0.33 18.45
N GLU A 179 11.14 0.17 18.65
CA GLU A 179 12.07 -0.08 17.55
C GLU A 179 11.65 -1.37 16.82
N CYS A 180 11.50 -1.29 15.49
CA CYS A 180 11.31 -2.50 14.70
C CYS A 180 12.56 -3.40 14.79
N PRO A 181 12.42 -4.71 15.05
CA PRO A 181 13.56 -5.59 15.28
C PRO A 181 14.67 -5.47 14.21
N GLY A 182 15.84 -4.99 14.64
CA GLY A 182 17.02 -4.85 13.79
C GLY A 182 17.11 -3.54 12.99
N SER A 183 16.19 -2.58 13.19
CA SER A 183 16.21 -1.29 12.50
C SER A 183 17.26 -0.32 13.04
N GLY A 184 17.56 -0.37 14.35
CA GLY A 184 18.40 0.62 15.05
C GLY A 184 17.78 2.03 15.10
N VAL A 185 16.50 2.17 14.75
CA VAL A 185 15.79 3.46 14.68
C VAL A 185 14.37 3.33 15.24
N GLU A 186 13.97 4.32 16.03
CA GLU A 186 12.63 4.40 16.62
C GLU A 186 11.53 4.44 15.55
N SER A 187 10.39 3.82 15.87
CA SER A 187 9.18 3.89 15.02
C SER A 187 8.45 5.24 15.18
N PRO A 188 7.78 5.74 14.13
CA PRO A 188 7.75 5.22 12.76
C PRO A 188 9.02 5.57 11.97
N THR A 189 9.34 4.76 10.95
CA THR A 189 10.43 4.99 9.99
C THR A 189 10.01 4.63 8.56
N THR A 190 10.88 4.86 7.58
CA THR A 190 10.69 4.41 6.19
C THR A 190 11.27 3.03 5.96
N TRP A 191 10.74 2.29 4.99
CA TRP A 191 11.32 1.04 4.51
C TRP A 191 11.53 1.04 2.98
N ASN A 192 12.41 0.16 2.52
CA ASN A 192 12.74 -0.03 1.10
C ASN A 192 12.98 -1.51 0.80
N TYR A 193 12.87 -1.90 -0.47
CA TYR A 193 13.28 -3.23 -0.93
C TYR A 193 14.81 -3.37 -0.91
N THR A 194 15.29 -4.61 -0.79
CA THR A 194 16.73 -4.90 -0.80
C THR A 194 17.38 -4.62 -2.15
N GLU A 195 16.61 -4.77 -3.22
CA GLU A 195 17.01 -4.57 -4.61
C GLU A 195 17.07 -3.08 -4.99
N THR A 196 16.35 -2.22 -4.24
CA THR A 196 16.27 -0.77 -4.47
C THR A 196 16.48 0.01 -3.17
N PRO A 197 17.68 -0.05 -2.56
CA PRO A 197 17.92 0.51 -1.24
C PRO A 197 17.81 2.03 -1.17
N ASP A 198 17.96 2.72 -2.30
CA ASP A 198 17.85 4.18 -2.38
C ASP A 198 16.41 4.66 -2.68
N GLN A 199 15.45 3.75 -2.79
CA GLN A 199 14.05 4.07 -3.09
C GLN A 199 13.15 3.67 -1.91
N VAL A 200 12.59 4.67 -1.25
CA VAL A 200 11.57 4.46 -0.22
C VAL A 200 10.35 3.81 -0.86
N ALA A 201 9.91 2.70 -0.29
CA ALA A 201 8.74 1.94 -0.75
C ALA A 201 7.51 2.15 0.15
N GLY A 202 7.72 2.65 1.36
CA GLY A 202 6.66 3.05 2.29
C GLY A 202 7.19 3.38 3.67
N GLN A 203 6.27 3.37 4.64
CA GLN A 203 6.52 3.62 6.05
C GLN A 203 6.21 2.37 6.87
N ILE A 204 6.87 2.23 8.01
CA ILE A 204 6.64 1.14 8.97
C ILE A 204 6.72 1.66 10.40
N ALA A 205 5.88 1.10 11.26
CA ALA A 205 5.95 1.26 12.69
C ALA A 205 5.74 -0.09 13.38
N CYS A 206 6.55 -0.33 14.40
CA CYS A 206 6.40 -1.46 15.30
C CYS A 206 5.96 -0.95 16.67
N GLY A 207 5.15 -1.72 17.37
CA GLY A 207 4.61 -1.30 18.66
C GLY A 207 3.81 -2.37 19.35
N THR A 208 2.98 -1.91 20.30
CA THR A 208 1.98 -2.74 20.96
C THR A 208 0.60 -2.12 20.86
N TYR A 209 -0.38 -2.94 20.47
CA TYR A 209 -1.79 -2.58 20.45
C TYR A 209 -2.60 -3.62 21.24
N ASN A 210 -3.37 -3.19 22.23
CA ASN A 210 -4.17 -4.09 23.08
C ASN A 210 -3.38 -5.31 23.61
N ASP A 211 -2.18 -5.06 24.14
CA ASP A 211 -1.25 -6.08 24.66
C ASP A 211 -0.78 -7.13 23.62
N ARG A 212 -0.83 -6.79 22.33
CA ARG A 212 -0.30 -7.60 21.22
C ARG A 212 0.80 -6.86 20.50
N ALA A 213 1.78 -7.61 19.98
CA ALA A 213 2.75 -7.06 19.06
C ALA A 213 2.03 -6.58 17.80
N ASP A 214 2.40 -5.40 17.34
CA ASP A 214 1.75 -4.69 16.25
C ASP A 214 2.80 -4.22 15.25
N VAL A 215 2.58 -4.52 13.97
CA VAL A 215 3.40 -4.03 12.85
C VAL A 215 2.45 -3.39 11.85
N VAL A 216 2.53 -2.06 11.73
CA VAL A 216 1.79 -1.28 10.75
C VAL A 216 2.75 -0.84 9.66
N TRP A 217 2.40 -1.01 8.40
CA TRP A 217 3.20 -0.50 7.29
C TRP A 217 2.35 -0.06 6.10
N THR A 218 2.93 0.81 5.29
CA THR A 218 2.38 1.19 3.99
C THR A 218 3.14 0.52 2.85
N ASN A 219 2.45 0.31 1.72
CA ASN A 219 3.07 0.16 0.41
C ASN A 219 2.56 1.29 -0.48
N ASP A 220 3.43 2.24 -0.78
CA ASP A 220 3.04 3.50 -1.43
C ASP A 220 2.62 3.27 -2.89
N ALA A 221 3.30 2.35 -3.59
CA ALA A 221 2.97 2.00 -4.97
C ALA A 221 1.58 1.35 -5.09
N GLY A 222 1.18 0.59 -4.06
CA GLY A 222 -0.13 -0.06 -3.98
C GLY A 222 -1.22 0.78 -3.31
N LEU A 223 -0.88 1.95 -2.74
CA LEU A 223 -1.75 2.74 -1.86
C LEU A 223 -2.37 1.88 -0.73
N LEU A 224 -1.57 0.98 -0.17
CA LEU A 224 -1.96 -0.03 0.81
C LEU A 224 -1.48 0.36 2.19
N LEU A 225 -2.34 0.24 3.19
CA LEU A 225 -1.97 0.15 4.60
C LEU A 225 -2.25 -1.27 5.09
N ALA A 226 -1.33 -1.85 5.84
CA ALA A 226 -1.54 -3.09 6.55
C ALA A 226 -1.22 -2.90 8.03
N ASP A 227 -2.09 -3.41 8.89
CA ASP A 227 -1.96 -3.44 10.35
C ASP A 227 -2.05 -4.91 10.78
N ALA A 228 -0.90 -5.48 11.14
CA ALA A 228 -0.77 -6.89 11.48
C ALA A 228 -0.44 -7.07 12.97
N GLN A 229 -1.15 -8.00 13.60
CA GLN A 229 -1.04 -8.24 15.04
C GLN A 229 -0.67 -9.69 15.34
N GLY A 230 0.24 -9.86 16.30
CA GLY A 230 0.81 -11.14 16.68
C GLY A 230 1.13 -11.23 18.18
N PRO A 231 1.51 -12.42 18.67
CA PRO A 231 1.90 -12.59 20.06
C PRO A 231 3.34 -12.11 20.35
N ASP A 232 4.20 -12.05 19.32
CA ASP A 232 5.62 -11.78 19.44
C ASP A 232 6.08 -10.84 18.32
N LEU A 233 6.77 -9.76 18.67
CA LEU A 233 7.17 -8.73 17.72
C LEU A 233 8.32 -9.19 16.82
N GLU A 234 9.24 -10.01 17.32
CA GLU A 234 10.38 -10.49 16.56
C GLU A 234 9.94 -11.47 15.47
N GLU A 235 9.06 -12.42 15.82
CA GLU A 235 8.47 -13.36 14.87
C GLU A 235 7.61 -12.64 13.83
N LEU A 236 6.77 -11.69 14.27
CA LEU A 236 5.89 -10.92 13.39
C LEU A 236 6.68 -10.05 12.41
N HIS A 237 7.71 -9.34 12.88
CA HIS A 237 8.57 -8.56 12.01
C HIS A 237 9.38 -9.44 11.05
N THR A 238 9.82 -10.62 11.51
CA THR A 238 10.48 -11.62 10.63
C THR A 238 9.54 -12.11 9.52
N TRP A 239 8.26 -12.28 9.81
CA TRP A 239 7.25 -12.58 8.81
C TRP A 239 7.08 -11.41 7.82
N TRP A 240 6.96 -10.18 8.32
CA TRP A 240 6.84 -8.98 7.49
C TRP A 240 8.03 -8.84 6.53
N LEU A 241 9.26 -9.05 6.98
CA LEU A 241 10.46 -9.01 6.13
C LEU A 241 10.41 -9.99 4.93
N ARG A 242 9.60 -11.05 5.01
CA ARG A 242 9.50 -12.05 3.95
C ARG A 242 8.27 -11.85 3.05
N TYR A 243 7.18 -11.29 3.56
CA TYR A 243 5.89 -11.29 2.88
C TYR A 243 5.16 -9.94 2.88
N GLY A 244 5.70 -8.94 3.56
CA GLY A 244 5.16 -7.58 3.68
C GLY A 244 5.35 -6.72 2.42
#